data_AF-A0A2J6PL48-F1
#
_entry.id   AF-A0A2J6PL48-F1
#
_cell.length_a   1.000
_cell.length_b   1.000
_cell.length_c   1.000
_cell.angle_alpha   90.00
_cell.angle_beta   90.00
_cell.angle_gamma   90.00
#
_symmetry.space_group_name_H-M   'P 1'
#
loop_
_entity.id
_entity.type
_entity.pdbx_description
1 polymer ?
#
loop_
_entity_poly.entity_id
_entity_poly.type
_entity_poly.pdbx_seq_one_letter_code
_entity_poly.pdbx_strand_id
1 'polypeptide(L)'
;HFTFLYSPAREKAFTKRNITAAWAACGLFPFNPDRVLRVIPKPPAQATVPRADKIQLGACHQDDVLPMPVIPVSVEGLVSLQNLIKQDAHTLNGASIQRLERHIQKLAHAAQVSFTEYAFLNAKCALLDNRNQILTRMNNEAKVRQSTRSVVLGKAKVISFENIEVARVARIVKDTIKDKGKYSR
;
A
#
# COMPACT_ATOMS: atom_id res chain seq x y z
N HIS A 1 10.48 16.35 -4.63
CA HIS A 1 11.92 16.40 -4.95
C HIS A 1 12.57 15.00 -5.06
N PHE A 2 12.19 14.01 -4.25
CA PHE A 2 12.76 12.64 -4.29
C PHE A 2 12.69 11.96 -5.68
N THR A 3 11.55 12.03 -6.38
CA THR A 3 11.37 11.38 -7.69
C THR A 3 12.22 11.98 -8.81
N PHE A 4 12.64 13.24 -8.68
CA PHE A 4 13.50 13.92 -9.66
C PHE A 4 14.95 13.45 -9.56
N LEU A 5 15.47 13.31 -8.33
CA LEU A 5 16.83 12.82 -8.08
C LEU A 5 17.08 11.41 -8.65
N TYR A 6 16.04 10.55 -8.65
CA TYR A 6 16.13 9.20 -9.18
C TYR A 6 15.67 9.06 -10.65
N SER A 7 15.30 10.15 -11.34
CA SER A 7 14.83 10.04 -12.73
C SER A 7 15.84 9.35 -13.65
N PRO A 8 17.13 9.70 -13.62
CA PRO A 8 18.13 9.04 -14.47
C PRO A 8 18.27 7.55 -14.16
N ALA A 9 18.26 7.18 -12.88
CA ALA A 9 18.34 5.79 -12.44
C ALA A 9 17.09 4.99 -12.86
N ARG A 10 15.91 5.59 -12.72
CA ARG A 10 14.62 4.99 -13.08
C ARG A 10 14.53 4.74 -14.59
N GLU A 11 14.88 5.73 -15.40
CA GLU A 11 14.86 5.63 -16.87
C GLU A 11 15.85 4.56 -17.37
N LYS A 12 16.98 4.41 -16.68
CA LYS A 12 17.98 3.37 -17.00
C LYS A 12 17.56 1.98 -16.52
N ALA A 13 16.91 1.87 -15.36
CA ALA A 13 16.54 0.59 -14.76
C ALA A 13 15.26 0.00 -15.38
N PHE A 14 14.20 0.81 -15.52
CA PHE A 14 12.87 0.34 -15.94
C PHE A 14 12.67 0.42 -17.46
N THR A 15 13.58 -0.19 -18.21
CA THR A 15 13.37 -0.39 -19.65
C THR A 15 12.58 -1.68 -19.88
N LYS A 16 11.83 -1.77 -20.99
CA LYS A 16 11.09 -3.00 -21.37
C LYS A 16 12.01 -4.23 -21.35
N ARG A 17 13.23 -4.09 -21.86
CA ARG A 17 14.26 -5.14 -21.90
C ARG A 17 14.68 -5.59 -20.50
N ASN A 18 14.91 -4.65 -19.58
CA ASN A 18 15.35 -4.99 -18.23
C ASN A 18 14.23 -5.67 -17.43
N ILE A 19 12.98 -5.22 -17.61
CA ILE A 19 11.81 -5.81 -16.96
C ILE A 19 11.60 -7.25 -17.44
N THR A 20 11.62 -7.48 -18.77
CA THR A 20 11.46 -8.84 -19.31
C THR A 20 12.64 -9.75 -18.92
N ALA A 21 13.86 -9.23 -18.93
CA ALA A 21 15.03 -9.98 -18.46
C ALA A 21 14.93 -10.37 -16.98
N ALA A 22 14.45 -9.46 -16.12
CA ALA A 22 14.24 -9.74 -14.70
C ALA A 22 13.16 -10.81 -14.48
N TRP A 23 12.04 -10.74 -15.21
CA TRP A 23 11.00 -11.77 -15.16
C TRP A 23 11.51 -13.13 -15.63
N ALA A 24 12.30 -13.17 -16.69
CA ALA A 24 12.94 -14.40 -17.15
C ALA A 24 13.92 -14.97 -16.13
N ALA A 25 14.72 -14.11 -15.48
CA ALA A 25 15.65 -14.53 -14.43
C ALA A 25 14.92 -15.19 -13.26
N CYS A 26 13.81 -14.60 -12.82
CA CYS A 26 12.96 -15.13 -11.74
C CYS A 26 12.08 -16.33 -12.16
N GLY A 27 12.10 -16.76 -13.43
CA GLY A 27 11.22 -17.81 -13.92
C GLY A 27 9.75 -17.41 -13.99
N LEU A 28 9.45 -16.11 -14.09
CA LEU A 28 8.09 -15.60 -14.30
C LEU A 28 7.72 -15.52 -15.78
N PHE A 29 8.71 -15.40 -16.68
CA PHE A 29 8.45 -15.33 -18.12
C PHE A 29 9.55 -15.95 -18.99
N PRO A 30 9.28 -17.05 -19.72
CA PRO A 30 8.11 -17.91 -19.55
C PRO A 30 8.08 -18.53 -18.14
N PHE A 31 6.89 -18.83 -17.63
CA PHE A 31 6.72 -19.30 -16.26
C PHE A 31 7.45 -20.64 -16.03
N ASN A 32 8.30 -20.70 -15.00
CA ASN A 32 9.10 -21.83 -14.60
C ASN A 32 9.08 -21.94 -13.05
N PRO A 33 8.22 -22.81 -12.49
CA PRO A 33 8.00 -22.90 -11.05
C PRO A 33 9.25 -23.36 -10.27
N ASP A 34 10.09 -24.21 -10.85
CA ASP A 34 11.31 -24.69 -10.19
C ASP A 34 12.29 -23.56 -9.89
N ARG A 35 12.37 -22.56 -10.78
CA ARG A 35 13.19 -21.36 -10.54
C ARG A 35 12.61 -20.46 -9.46
N VAL A 36 11.28 -20.29 -9.45
CA VAL A 36 10.58 -19.48 -8.44
C VAL A 36 10.78 -20.08 -7.05
N LEU A 37 10.62 -21.40 -6.91
CA LEU A 37 10.71 -22.10 -5.64
C LEU A 37 12.14 -22.18 -5.09
N ARG A 38 13.18 -22.09 -5.93
CA ARG A 38 14.59 -22.06 -5.49
C ARG A 38 14.98 -20.77 -4.75
N VAL A 39 14.32 -19.65 -5.07
CA VAL A 39 14.64 -18.33 -4.47
C VAL A 39 13.99 -18.19 -3.09
N ILE A 40 12.94 -18.95 -2.82
CA ILE A 40 12.23 -18.92 -1.53
C ILE A 40 13.02 -19.76 -0.52
N PRO A 41 13.50 -19.19 0.60
CA PRO A 41 14.15 -19.98 1.64
C PRO A 41 13.18 -21.03 2.16
N LYS A 42 13.63 -22.30 2.19
CA LYS A 42 12.83 -23.41 2.72
C LYS A 42 12.43 -23.07 4.17
N PRO A 43 11.15 -23.24 4.54
CA PRO A 43 10.77 -23.11 5.93
C PRO A 43 11.58 -24.10 6.78
N PRO A 44 12.04 -23.70 7.97
CA PRO A 44 12.81 -24.59 8.85
C PRO A 44 11.98 -25.85 9.15
N ALA A 45 12.62 -27.00 9.00
CA ALA A 45 12.02 -28.31 9.25
C ALA A 45 11.38 -28.33 10.65
N GLN A 46 10.14 -28.80 10.72
CA GLN A 46 9.36 -28.88 11.95
C GLN A 46 10.17 -29.52 13.08
N ALA A 47 10.23 -28.83 14.22
CA ALA A 47 10.76 -29.35 15.46
C ALA A 47 10.00 -30.63 15.85
N THR A 48 10.75 -31.71 16.06
CA THR A 48 10.25 -33.00 16.52
C THR A 48 9.69 -32.85 17.94
N VAL A 49 8.36 -32.90 18.08
CA VAL A 49 7.68 -33.00 19.38
C VAL A 49 7.76 -34.46 19.85
N PRO A 50 8.06 -34.76 21.14
CA PRO A 50 8.16 -36.13 21.62
C PRO A 50 6.78 -36.82 21.63
N ARG A 51 6.79 -38.05 21.15
CA ARG A 51 5.67 -38.99 21.08
C ARG A 51 5.21 -39.40 22.48
N ALA A 52 3.94 -39.18 22.81
CA ALA A 52 3.27 -39.76 23.99
C ALA A 52 2.15 -40.71 23.54
N ASP A 53 2.39 -41.99 23.87
CA ASP A 53 1.54 -43.17 24.04
C ASP A 53 0.21 -43.41 23.32
N LYS A 54 0.15 -44.65 22.81
CA LYS A 54 -0.94 -45.33 22.13
C LYS A 54 -2.24 -45.33 22.95
N ILE A 55 -3.33 -44.87 22.34
CA ILE A 55 -4.67 -45.39 22.64
C ILE A 55 -5.23 -45.97 21.34
N GLN A 56 -5.49 -47.27 21.37
CA GLN A 56 -6.12 -48.04 20.31
C GLN A 56 -7.59 -47.61 20.20
N LEU A 57 -8.00 -47.08 19.04
CA LEU A 57 -9.41 -46.88 18.72
C LEU A 57 -9.64 -47.21 17.25
N GLY A 58 -10.77 -47.91 17.03
CA GLY A 58 -11.05 -48.73 15.86
C GLY A 58 -10.93 -48.05 14.50
N ALA A 59 -10.66 -48.88 13.50
CA ALA A 59 -10.46 -48.52 12.11
C ALA A 59 -11.62 -47.68 11.55
N CYS A 60 -11.31 -46.44 11.17
CA CYS A 60 -12.11 -45.67 10.22
C CYS A 60 -11.23 -45.29 9.03
N HIS A 61 -11.83 -45.48 7.86
CA HIS A 61 -11.26 -45.50 6.53
C HIS A 61 -10.86 -44.08 6.07
N GLN A 62 -9.60 -43.96 5.63
CA GLN A 62 -9.00 -42.96 4.72
C GLN A 62 -9.14 -41.47 5.10
N ASP A 63 -8.04 -40.95 5.65
CA ASP A 63 -7.64 -39.54 5.60
C ASP A 63 -7.51 -39.07 4.14
N ASP A 64 -8.52 -38.38 3.65
CA ASP A 64 -8.33 -37.39 2.59
C ASP A 64 -8.03 -36.04 3.23
N VAL A 65 -6.83 -35.54 2.91
CA VAL A 65 -6.30 -34.19 3.11
C VAL A 65 -7.42 -33.17 3.34
N LEU A 66 -7.49 -32.60 4.56
CA LEU A 66 -8.37 -31.50 4.92
C LEU A 66 -8.23 -30.35 3.90
N PRO A 67 -9.21 -30.11 3.01
CA PRO A 67 -9.28 -28.86 2.28
C PRO A 67 -9.83 -27.84 3.27
N MET A 68 -9.15 -26.70 3.41
CA MET A 68 -9.74 -25.51 4.02
C MET A 68 -11.17 -25.34 3.47
N PRO A 69 -12.20 -25.17 4.32
CA PRO A 69 -13.57 -25.10 3.86
C PRO A 69 -13.69 -23.94 2.88
N VAL A 70 -13.97 -24.27 1.62
CA VAL A 70 -14.26 -23.29 0.57
C VAL A 70 -15.48 -22.49 1.05
N ILE A 71 -15.22 -21.24 1.43
CA ILE A 71 -16.24 -20.30 1.85
C ILE A 71 -17.03 -19.93 0.59
N PRO A 72 -18.37 -19.99 0.60
CA PRO A 72 -19.17 -19.51 -0.53
C PRO A 72 -19.13 -17.97 -0.54
N VAL A 73 -18.07 -17.37 -1.08
CA VAL A 73 -17.93 -15.92 -1.31
C VAL A 73 -18.46 -15.55 -2.71
N SER A 74 -19.39 -16.34 -3.26
CA SER A 74 -20.12 -16.01 -4.49
C SER A 74 -21.63 -15.95 -4.21
N VAL A 75 -22.34 -15.12 -4.97
CA VAL A 75 -23.79 -14.94 -4.85
C VAL A 75 -24.51 -16.27 -5.10
N GLU A 76 -24.05 -17.05 -6.07
CA GLU A 76 -24.59 -18.36 -6.41
C GLU A 76 -24.38 -19.37 -5.28
N GLY A 77 -23.22 -19.31 -4.61
CA GLY A 77 -22.91 -20.13 -3.45
C GLY A 77 -23.82 -19.81 -2.26
N LEU A 78 -24.12 -18.53 -2.02
CA LEU A 78 -25.05 -18.10 -0.97
C LEU A 78 -26.49 -18.52 -1.27
N VAL A 79 -26.96 -18.37 -2.50
CA VAL A 79 -28.30 -18.82 -2.94
C VAL A 79 -28.43 -20.33 -2.80
N SER A 80 -27.40 -21.09 -3.20
CA SER A 80 -27.35 -22.54 -3.04
C SER A 80 -27.42 -22.95 -1.57
N LEU A 81 -26.64 -22.29 -0.70
CA LEU A 81 -26.65 -22.54 0.74
C LEU A 81 -28.02 -22.22 1.36
N GLN A 82 -28.66 -21.13 0.94
CA GLN A 82 -30.00 -20.76 1.40
C GLN A 82 -31.05 -21.82 1.01
N ASN A 83 -30.96 -22.38 -0.19
CA ASN A 83 -31.86 -23.45 -0.64
C ASN A 83 -31.67 -24.74 0.17
N LEU A 84 -30.43 -25.10 0.50
CA LEU A 84 -30.14 -26.24 1.39
C LEU A 84 -30.71 -26.04 2.79
N ILE A 85 -30.58 -24.84 3.36
CA ILE A 85 -31.17 -24.48 4.66
C ILE A 85 -32.69 -24.67 4.62
N LYS A 86 -33.36 -24.19 3.56
CA LYS A 86 -34.81 -24.38 3.39
C LYS A 86 -35.18 -25.87 3.34
N GLN A 87 -34.44 -26.68 2.58
CA GLN A 87 -34.71 -28.11 2.45
C GLN A 87 -34.54 -28.87 3.77
N ASP A 88 -33.46 -28.63 4.51
CA ASP A 88 -33.20 -29.29 5.80
C ASP A 88 -34.23 -28.85 6.87
N ALA A 89 -34.68 -27.60 6.82
CA ALA A 89 -35.72 -27.06 7.70
C ALA A 89 -37.11 -27.67 7.45
N HIS A 90 -37.40 -28.17 6.24
CA HIS A 90 -38.67 -28.83 5.94
C HIS A 90 -38.71 -30.31 6.39
N THR A 91 -37.57 -30.97 6.54
CA THR A 91 -37.50 -32.41 6.87
C THR A 91 -37.38 -32.69 8.37
N LEU A 92 -36.78 -31.79 9.16
CA LEU A 92 -36.70 -31.80 10.64
C LEU A 92 -36.48 -33.19 11.30
N ASN A 93 -35.62 -34.03 10.70
CA ASN A 93 -35.19 -35.30 11.28
C ASN A 93 -33.81 -35.16 11.93
N GLY A 94 -33.38 -36.15 12.70
CA GLY A 94 -32.10 -36.07 13.45
C GLY A 94 -30.88 -35.76 12.58
N ALA A 95 -30.84 -36.29 11.35
CA ALA A 95 -29.76 -36.01 10.40
C ALA A 95 -29.88 -34.61 9.75
N SER A 96 -31.09 -34.13 9.46
CA SER A 96 -31.32 -32.83 8.85
C SER A 96 -31.10 -31.68 9.84
N ILE A 97 -31.36 -31.89 11.14
CA ILE A 97 -31.02 -30.92 12.20
C ILE A 97 -29.51 -30.67 12.23
N GLN A 98 -28.69 -31.74 12.24
CA GLN A 98 -27.23 -31.60 12.23
C GLN A 98 -26.72 -30.92 10.95
N ARG A 99 -27.32 -31.21 9.78
CA ARG A 99 -26.97 -30.52 8.53
C ARG A 99 -27.37 -29.05 8.56
N LEU A 100 -28.56 -28.75 9.08
CA LEU A 100 -29.05 -27.39 9.23
C LEU A 100 -28.13 -26.54 10.10
N GLU A 101 -27.69 -27.05 11.25
CA GLU A 101 -26.72 -26.38 12.11
C GLU A 101 -25.41 -26.06 11.37
N ARG A 102 -24.87 -27.02 10.63
CA ARG A 102 -23.66 -26.82 9.82
C ARG A 102 -23.86 -25.77 8.73
N HIS A 103 -25.01 -25.78 8.05
CA HIS A 103 -25.32 -24.79 7.02
C HIS A 103 -25.49 -23.38 7.58
N ILE A 104 -26.12 -23.25 8.75
CA ILE A 104 -26.25 -21.97 9.46
C ILE A 104 -24.88 -21.45 9.91
N GLN A 105 -24.02 -22.31 10.47
CA GLN A 105 -22.66 -21.94 10.85
C GLN A 105 -21.84 -21.47 9.65
N LYS A 106 -21.93 -22.17 8.51
CA LYS A 106 -21.28 -21.74 7.26
C LYS A 106 -21.79 -20.39 6.79
N LEU A 107 -23.10 -20.14 6.87
CA LEU A 107 -23.70 -18.87 6.49
C LEU A 107 -23.21 -17.73 7.39
N ALA A 108 -23.21 -17.94 8.71
CA ALA A 108 -22.74 -16.97 9.69
C ALA A 108 -21.26 -16.61 9.47
N HIS A 109 -20.42 -17.62 9.23
CA HIS A 109 -19.01 -17.41 8.92
C HIS A 109 -18.81 -16.65 7.60
N ALA A 110 -19.54 -17.02 6.54
CA ALA A 110 -19.48 -16.31 5.26
C ALA A 110 -19.92 -14.85 5.39
N ALA A 111 -20.97 -14.58 6.18
CA ALA A 111 -21.42 -13.22 6.46
C ALA A 111 -20.37 -12.42 7.25
N GLN A 112 -19.74 -13.02 8.26
CA GLN A 112 -18.69 -12.37 9.03
C GLN A 112 -17.51 -11.98 8.13
N VAL A 113 -17.05 -12.90 7.28
CA VAL A 113 -15.96 -12.63 6.32
C VAL A 113 -16.34 -11.49 5.39
N SER A 114 -17.52 -11.54 4.75
CA SER A 114 -17.94 -10.50 3.80
C SER A 114 -18.09 -9.12 4.46
N PHE A 115 -18.60 -9.04 5.69
CA PHE A 115 -18.65 -7.77 6.44
C PHE A 115 -17.25 -7.23 6.75
N THR A 116 -16.31 -8.10 7.15
CA THR A 116 -14.93 -7.66 7.43
C THR A 116 -14.20 -7.20 6.17
N GLU A 117 -14.37 -7.91 5.05
CA GLU A 117 -13.81 -7.52 3.76
C GLU A 117 -14.39 -6.20 3.26
N TYR A 118 -15.71 -6.01 3.40
CA TYR A 118 -16.37 -4.76 3.04
C TYR A 118 -15.88 -3.59 3.90
N ALA A 119 -15.76 -3.78 5.22
CA ALA A 119 -15.22 -2.76 6.13
C ALA A 119 -13.77 -2.39 5.77
N PHE A 120 -12.94 -3.39 5.48
CA PHE A 120 -11.56 -3.18 5.04
C PHE A 120 -11.49 -2.43 3.70
N LEU A 121 -12.30 -2.82 2.73
CA LEU A 121 -12.37 -2.18 1.42
C LEU A 121 -12.80 -0.71 1.57
N ASN A 122 -13.83 -0.43 2.37
CA ASN A 122 -14.29 0.92 2.64
C ASN A 122 -13.22 1.79 3.30
N ALA A 123 -12.51 1.26 4.31
CA ALA A 123 -11.42 1.98 4.96
C ALA A 123 -10.29 2.31 3.98
N LYS A 124 -9.95 1.36 3.10
CA LYS A 124 -8.96 1.56 2.03
C LYS A 124 -9.41 2.63 1.03
N CYS A 125 -10.67 2.61 0.59
CA CYS A 125 -11.23 3.62 -0.30
C CYS A 125 -11.19 5.01 0.34
N ALA A 126 -11.63 5.15 1.59
CA ALA A 126 -11.59 6.42 2.32
C ALA A 126 -10.18 7.00 2.43
N LEU A 127 -9.17 6.15 2.67
CA LEU A 127 -7.77 6.56 2.71
C LEU A 127 -7.28 7.04 1.34
N LEU A 128 -7.61 6.31 0.26
CA LEU A 128 -7.25 6.68 -1.10
C LEU A 128 -7.92 8.00 -1.52
N ASP A 129 -9.18 8.20 -1.16
CA ASP A 129 -9.92 9.42 -1.45
C ASP A 129 -9.32 10.63 -0.75
N ASN A 130 -8.98 10.50 0.54
CA ASN A 130 -8.28 11.55 1.28
C ASN A 130 -6.94 11.89 0.61
N ARG A 131 -6.16 10.88 0.24
CA ARG A 131 -4.88 11.09 -0.48
C ARG A 131 -5.10 11.83 -1.80
N ASN A 132 -6.09 11.44 -2.58
CA ASN A 132 -6.43 12.10 -3.85
C ASN A 132 -6.88 13.54 -3.64
N GLN A 133 -7.63 13.82 -2.56
CA GLN A 133 -8.06 15.16 -2.20
C GLN A 133 -6.86 16.06 -1.84
N ILE A 134 -5.92 15.56 -1.03
CA ILE A 134 -4.68 16.29 -0.69
C ILE A 134 -3.87 16.59 -1.96
N LEU A 135 -3.66 15.59 -2.83
CA LEU A 135 -2.92 15.76 -4.09
C LEU A 135 -3.60 16.78 -5.02
N THR A 136 -4.93 16.75 -5.09
CA THR A 136 -5.71 17.71 -5.88
C THR A 136 -5.51 19.13 -5.35
N ARG A 137 -5.53 19.32 -4.02
CA ARG A 137 -5.26 20.62 -3.39
C ARG A 137 -3.86 21.13 -3.72
N MET A 138 -2.84 20.29 -3.58
CA MET A 138 -1.45 20.65 -3.91
C MET A 138 -1.28 21.00 -5.40
N ASN A 139 -1.91 20.23 -6.29
CA ASN A 139 -1.86 20.50 -7.73
C ASN A 139 -2.54 21.82 -8.09
N ASN A 140 -3.70 22.10 -7.50
CA ASN A 140 -4.39 23.35 -7.71
C ASN A 140 -3.57 24.54 -7.21
N GLU A 141 -2.94 24.43 -6.03
CA GLU A 141 -2.03 25.45 -5.53
C GLU A 141 -0.80 25.64 -6.44
N ALA A 142 -0.18 24.55 -6.89
CA ALA A 142 0.96 24.61 -7.79
C ALA A 142 0.59 25.27 -9.13
N LYS A 143 -0.58 24.95 -9.69
CA LYS A 143 -1.12 25.62 -10.87
C LYS A 143 -1.32 27.12 -10.65
N VAL A 144 -1.88 27.50 -9.50
CA VAL A 144 -2.04 28.91 -9.12
C VAL A 144 -0.67 29.61 -9.02
N ARG A 145 0.33 28.98 -8.38
CA ARG A 145 1.69 29.53 -8.30
C ARG A 145 2.36 29.69 -9.67
N GLN A 146 2.10 28.78 -10.60
CA GLN A 146 2.63 28.87 -11.97
C GLN A 146 1.91 29.94 -12.81
N SER A 147 0.58 30.05 -12.68
CA SER A 147 -0.21 31.02 -13.46
C SER A 147 -0.11 32.44 -12.92
N THR A 148 0.09 32.60 -11.61
CA THR A 148 0.38 33.89 -11.00
C THR A 148 1.71 34.39 -11.53
N ARG A 149 1.69 35.45 -12.35
CA ARG A 149 2.90 36.08 -12.87
C ARG A 149 3.87 36.33 -11.71
N SER A 150 5.09 35.81 -11.84
CA SER A 150 6.15 36.08 -10.87
C SER A 150 6.35 37.60 -10.78
N VAL A 151 6.11 38.17 -9.61
CA VAL A 151 6.56 39.53 -9.31
C VAL A 151 8.09 39.46 -9.28
N VAL A 152 8.73 40.03 -10.29
CA VAL A 152 10.18 40.21 -10.28
C VAL A 152 10.49 41.22 -9.18
N LEU A 153 10.87 40.73 -8.00
CA LEU A 153 11.27 41.57 -6.85
C LEU A 153 12.53 42.40 -7.11
N GLY A 154 13.20 42.15 -8.25
CA GLY A 154 14.35 42.91 -8.74
C GLY A 154 15.36 41.98 -9.43
N LYS A 155 16.36 42.57 -10.09
CA LYS A 155 17.56 41.84 -10.52
C LYS A 155 18.43 41.58 -9.29
N ALA A 156 18.43 40.36 -8.78
CA ALA A 156 19.32 39.97 -7.69
C ALA A 156 20.77 39.95 -8.19
N LYS A 157 21.59 40.89 -7.70
CA LYS A 157 23.05 40.85 -7.87
C LYS A 157 23.62 40.04 -6.71
N VAL A 158 24.43 39.02 -7.00
CA VAL A 158 25.21 38.31 -5.97
C VAL A 158 26.19 39.32 -5.36
N ILE A 159 25.96 39.71 -4.11
CA ILE A 159 26.78 40.69 -3.39
C ILE A 159 27.98 39.94 -2.81
N SER A 160 29.18 40.15 -3.37
CA SER A 160 30.43 39.66 -2.77
C SER A 160 30.80 40.48 -1.54
N PHE A 161 31.71 39.96 -0.71
CA PHE A 161 32.21 40.64 0.48
C PHE A 161 32.75 42.06 0.16
N GLU A 162 33.46 42.25 -0.96
CA GLU A 162 33.93 43.57 -1.42
C GLU A 162 32.79 44.56 -1.62
N ASN A 163 31.64 44.13 -2.14
CA ASN A 163 30.50 45.03 -2.33
C ASN A 163 29.92 45.51 -0.99
N ILE A 164 30.01 44.67 0.05
CA ILE A 164 29.59 45.02 1.42
C ILE A 164 30.57 46.03 2.02
N GLU A 165 31.88 45.83 1.83
CA GLU A 165 32.90 46.76 2.31
C GLU A 165 32.78 48.13 1.65
N VAL A 166 32.61 48.18 0.32
CA VAL A 166 32.37 49.43 -0.42
C VAL A 166 31.14 50.17 0.12
N ALA A 167 30.06 49.44 0.42
CA ALA A 167 28.84 50.02 0.99
C ALA A 167 29.01 50.50 2.45
N ARG A 168 29.94 49.93 3.22
CA ARG A 168 30.28 50.40 4.58
C ARG A 168 31.08 51.69 4.50
N VAL A 169 32.11 51.73 3.65
CA VAL A 169 32.93 52.95 3.43
C VAL A 169 32.06 54.10 2.94
N ALA A 170 31.19 53.86 1.96
CA ALA A 170 30.28 54.89 1.44
C ALA A 170 29.32 55.45 2.51
N ARG A 171 28.88 54.63 3.47
CA ARG A 171 28.06 55.08 4.60
C ARG A 171 28.84 55.96 5.57
N ILE A 172 30.05 55.56 5.93
CA ILE A 172 30.94 56.37 6.80
C ILE A 172 31.23 57.74 6.18
N VAL A 173 31.50 57.78 4.87
CA VAL A 173 31.70 59.05 4.13
C VAL A 173 30.43 59.90 4.14
N LYS A 174 29.26 59.28 3.94
CA LYS A 174 27.97 60.01 3.94
C LYS A 174 27.63 60.58 5.32
N ASP A 175 27.91 59.83 6.38
CA ASP A 175 27.62 60.25 7.76
C ASP A 175 28.59 61.35 8.21
N THR A 176 29.87 61.28 7.82
CA THR A 176 30.85 62.36 8.08
C THR A 176 30.54 63.65 7.31
N ILE A 177 30.02 63.56 6.08
CA ILE A 177 29.56 64.72 5.31
C ILE A 177 28.29 65.33 5.94
N LYS A 178 27.36 64.51 6.44
CA LYS A 178 26.15 64.98 7.13
C LYS A 178 26.47 65.70 8.44
N ASP A 179 27.49 65.27 9.18
CA ASP A 179 27.87 65.93 10.44
C ASP A 179 28.65 67.24 10.22
N LYS A 180 29.40 67.37 9.11
CA LYS A 180 30.02 68.66 8.74
C LYS A 180 29.01 69.72 8.30
N GLY A 181 27.83 69.33 7.81
CA GLY A 181 26.76 70.25 7.42
C GLY A 181 25.92 70.81 8.58
N LYS A 182 26.11 70.33 9.81
CA LYS A 182 25.32 70.77 10.99
C LYS A 182 25.95 71.93 11.77
N TYR A 183 27.22 72.29 11.51
CA TYR A 183 27.94 73.37 12.20
C TYR A 183 28.03 74.68 11.40
N SER A 184 27.33 74.76 10.26
CA SER A 184 27.26 75.96 9.44
C SER A 184 25.79 76.32 9.16
N ARG A 185 25.09 76.74 10.22
CA ARG A 185 23.92 77.62 10.13
C ARG A 185 23.67 78.32 11.46
#